data_AF-X1TSE9-F1
#
_entry.id   AF-X1TSE9-F1
#
_cell.length_a   1.000
_cell.length_b   1.000
_cell.length_c   1.000
_cell.angle_alpha   90.00
_cell.angle_beta   90.00
_cell.angle_gamma   90.00
#
_symmetry.space_group_name_H-M   'P 1'
#
loop_
_entity.id
_entity.type
_entity.pdbx_description
1 polymer ?
#
loop_
_entity_poly.entity_id
_entity_poly.type
_entity_poly.pdbx_seq_one_letter_code
_entity_poly.pdbx_strand_id
1 'polypeptide(L)'
;LKNYESALKHYFKVEYLSPAKQSVVRPIAWIYFVMGKLESSKKYYQKLPEKELTKYDFINFGHVEWCLGNRKEAIKLYKKSIKQKDNSFELFLTTFNDDKEHLLKHGIIPDDIPIMLDYLQYSLS
;
A
#
# COMPACT_ATOMS: atom_id res chain seq x y z
N LEU A 1 16.41 -5.14 -9.16
CA LEU A 1 15.79 -4.24 -10.17
C LEU A 1 15.31 -4.98 -11.42
N LYS A 2 16.15 -5.77 -12.13
CA LYS A 2 15.78 -6.51 -13.37
C LYS A 2 14.51 -7.40 -13.27
N ASN A 3 14.21 -7.92 -12.07
CA ASN A 3 13.06 -8.81 -11.88
C ASN A 3 11.72 -8.05 -11.86
N TYR A 4 11.66 -6.84 -11.26
CA TYR A 4 10.42 -6.06 -11.16
C TYR A 4 9.97 -5.47 -12.49
N GLU A 5 10.92 -5.00 -13.31
CA GLU A 5 10.62 -4.48 -14.65
C GLU A 5 10.10 -5.59 -15.58
N SER A 6 10.68 -6.79 -15.47
CA SER A 6 10.20 -7.96 -16.22
C SER A 6 8.80 -8.35 -15.76
N ALA A 7 8.55 -8.40 -14.46
CA ALA A 7 7.22 -8.66 -13.90
C ALA A 7 6.17 -7.62 -14.39
N LEU A 8 6.50 -6.32 -14.38
CA LEU A 8 5.63 -5.28 -14.92
C LEU A 8 5.30 -5.51 -16.40
N LYS A 9 6.29 -5.87 -17.24
CA LYS A 9 6.04 -6.20 -18.65
C LYS A 9 5.04 -7.34 -18.81
N HIS A 10 5.16 -8.39 -17.98
CA HIS A 10 4.20 -9.49 -17.98
C HIS A 10 2.81 -9.03 -17.56
N TYR A 11 2.69 -8.25 -16.49
CA TYR A 11 1.40 -7.76 -16.01
C TYR A 11 0.73 -6.78 -16.98
N PHE A 12 1.48 -5.89 -17.64
CA PHE A 12 0.94 -5.00 -18.66
C PHE A 12 0.44 -5.77 -19.88
N LYS A 13 1.11 -6.85 -20.28
CA LYS A 13 0.60 -7.72 -21.36
C LYS A 13 -0.76 -8.31 -20.97
N VAL A 14 -0.93 -8.75 -19.72
CA VAL A 14 -2.22 -9.28 -19.24
C VAL A 14 -3.27 -8.16 -19.15
N GLU A 15 -2.92 -6.98 -18.64
CA GLU A 15 -3.82 -5.81 -18.58
C GLU A 15 -4.30 -5.41 -19.98
N TYR A 16 -3.40 -5.37 -20.97
CA TYR A 16 -3.72 -5.08 -22.37
C TYR A 16 -4.66 -6.11 -23.01
N LEU A 17 -4.40 -7.40 -22.78
CA LEU A 17 -5.20 -8.50 -23.35
C LEU A 17 -6.54 -8.68 -22.64
N SER A 18 -6.71 -8.15 -21.42
CA SER A 18 -7.94 -8.29 -20.63
C SER A 18 -8.14 -7.08 -19.70
N PRO A 19 -8.56 -5.91 -20.24
CA PRO A 19 -8.64 -4.66 -19.48
C PRO A 19 -9.58 -4.70 -18.27
N ALA A 20 -10.59 -5.57 -18.29
CA ALA A 20 -11.53 -5.76 -17.17
C ALA A 20 -10.95 -6.57 -16.01
N LYS A 21 -9.74 -7.15 -16.17
CA LYS A 21 -9.18 -8.07 -15.17
C LYS A 21 -8.48 -7.31 -14.05
N GLN A 22 -9.23 -6.99 -13.00
CA GLN A 22 -8.70 -6.34 -11.81
C GLN A 22 -7.57 -7.12 -11.10
N SER A 23 -7.39 -8.41 -11.40
CA SER A 23 -6.40 -9.26 -10.73
C SER A 23 -4.95 -8.81 -10.92
N VAL A 24 -4.64 -8.03 -11.96
CA VAL A 24 -3.28 -7.52 -12.21
C VAL A 24 -3.04 -6.13 -11.62
N VAL A 25 -4.10 -5.42 -11.23
CA VAL A 25 -4.00 -4.06 -10.70
C VAL A 25 -3.21 -4.04 -9.39
N ARG A 26 -3.51 -4.98 -8.46
CA ARG A 26 -2.82 -5.07 -7.16
C ARG A 26 -1.33 -5.40 -7.28
N PRO A 27 -0.91 -6.44 -8.04
CA PRO A 27 0.51 -6.70 -8.27
C PRO A 27 1.26 -5.51 -8.89
N ILE A 28 0.66 -4.82 -9.86
CA ILE A 28 1.28 -3.63 -10.47
C ILE A 28 1.42 -2.50 -9.44
N ALA A 29 0.37 -2.22 -8.68
CA ALA A 29 0.39 -1.19 -7.63
C ALA A 29 1.51 -1.45 -6.61
N TRP A 30 1.61 -2.69 -6.12
CA TRP A 30 2.64 -3.13 -5.20
C TRP A 30 4.05 -2.98 -5.79
N ILE A 31 4.27 -3.48 -7.01
CA ILE A 31 5.59 -3.37 -7.65
C ILE A 31 6.00 -1.91 -7.85
N TYR A 32 5.06 -1.03 -8.21
CA TYR A 32 5.35 0.39 -8.30
C TYR A 32 5.77 1.00 -6.96
N PHE A 33 5.13 0.63 -5.86
CA PHE A 33 5.55 1.04 -4.52
C PHE A 33 6.97 0.57 -4.21
N VAL A 34 7.28 -0.72 -4.38
CA VAL A 34 8.63 -1.28 -4.13
C VAL A 34 9.70 -0.57 -4.97
N MET A 35 9.36 -0.18 -6.20
CA MET A 35 10.25 0.56 -7.11
C MET A 35 10.37 2.06 -6.80
N GLY A 36 9.62 2.60 -5.83
CA GLY A 36 9.58 4.03 -5.52
C GLY A 36 8.78 4.87 -6.54
N LYS A 37 8.03 4.24 -7.44
CA LYS A 37 7.13 4.90 -8.40
C LYS A 37 5.79 5.22 -7.73
N LEU A 38 5.84 6.01 -6.67
CA LEU A 38 4.72 6.22 -5.74
C LEU A 38 3.46 6.75 -6.40
N GLU A 39 3.57 7.77 -7.27
CA GLU A 39 2.42 8.32 -8.03
C GLU A 39 1.78 7.29 -8.97
N SER A 40 2.59 6.42 -9.59
CA SER A 40 2.07 5.32 -10.40
C SER A 40 1.36 4.28 -9.54
N SER A 41 1.92 3.95 -8.37
CA SER A 41 1.30 3.03 -7.42
C SER A 41 -0.07 3.55 -6.96
N LYS A 42 -0.15 4.82 -6.55
CA LYS A 42 -1.39 5.51 -6.17
C LYS A 42 -2.46 5.41 -7.24
N LYS A 43 -2.12 5.75 -8.49
CA LYS A 43 -3.05 5.66 -9.63
C LYS A 43 -3.59 4.25 -9.82
N TYR A 44 -2.79 3.21 -9.58
CA TYR A 44 -3.26 1.83 -9.68
C TYR A 44 -4.17 1.43 -8.52
N TYR A 45 -3.88 1.82 -7.27
CA TYR A 45 -4.81 1.61 -6.17
C TYR A 45 -6.16 2.31 -6.39
N GLN A 46 -6.15 3.52 -6.98
CA GLN A 46 -7.36 4.28 -7.30
C GLN A 46 -8.22 3.66 -8.43
N LYS A 47 -7.70 2.69 -9.20
CA LYS A 47 -8.49 1.94 -10.18
C LYS A 47 -9.43 0.92 -9.52
N LEU A 48 -9.15 0.51 -8.28
CA LEU A 48 -9.94 -0.47 -7.56
C LEU A 48 -11.11 0.23 -6.86
N PRO A 49 -12.35 -0.30 -6.95
CA PRO A 49 -13.45 0.20 -6.14
C PRO A 49 -13.12 0.03 -4.65
N GLU A 50 -13.32 1.07 -3.85
CA GLU A 50 -12.96 1.03 -2.41
C GLU A 50 -13.59 -0.18 -1.68
N LYS A 51 -14.83 -0.52 -2.02
CA LYS A 51 -15.57 -1.66 -1.44
C LYS A 51 -14.93 -3.03 -1.73
N GLU A 52 -14.02 -3.10 -2.69
CA GLU A 52 -13.30 -4.31 -3.11
C GLU A 52 -11.86 -4.34 -2.57
N LEU A 53 -11.41 -3.27 -1.91
CA LEU A 53 -10.09 -3.23 -1.28
C LEU A 53 -10.05 -4.16 -0.07
N THR A 54 -9.00 -4.99 -0.03
CA THR A 54 -8.69 -5.86 1.10
C THR A 54 -7.93 -5.10 2.17
N LYS A 55 -7.74 -5.71 3.35
CA LYS A 55 -6.86 -5.17 4.39
C LYS A 55 -5.45 -4.86 3.89
N TYR A 56 -4.92 -5.71 2.99
CA TYR A 56 -3.59 -5.54 2.38
C TYR A 56 -3.56 -4.38 1.38
N ASP A 57 -4.64 -4.19 0.63
CA ASP A 57 -4.71 -3.05 -0.29
C ASP A 57 -4.74 -1.72 0.47
N PHE A 58 -5.50 -1.66 1.58
CA PHE A 58 -5.57 -0.48 2.42
C PHE A 58 -4.23 -0.13 3.08
N ILE A 59 -3.49 -1.12 3.62
CA ILE A 59 -2.18 -0.86 4.23
C ILE A 59 -1.16 -0.43 3.17
N ASN A 60 -1.06 -1.14 2.05
CA ASN A 60 -0.11 -0.80 1.01
C ASN A 60 -0.42 0.56 0.36
N PHE A 61 -1.70 0.89 0.18
CA PHE A 61 -2.07 2.22 -0.29
C PHE A 61 -1.76 3.30 0.77
N GLY A 62 -1.94 2.98 2.05
CA GLY A 62 -1.52 3.86 3.15
C GLY A 62 -0.01 4.13 3.14
N HIS A 63 0.81 3.11 2.86
CA HIS A 63 2.27 3.26 2.69
C HIS A 63 2.60 4.24 1.56
N VAL A 64 1.94 4.07 0.41
CA VAL A 64 2.12 4.96 -0.75
C VAL A 64 1.75 6.40 -0.41
N GLU A 65 0.59 6.64 0.20
CA GLU A 65 0.16 7.98 0.58
C GLU A 65 1.13 8.60 1.60
N TRP A 66 1.67 7.82 2.53
CA TRP A 66 2.62 8.34 3.50
C TRP A 66 3.94 8.74 2.86
N CYS A 67 4.50 7.90 1.98
CA CYS A 67 5.72 8.23 1.25
C CYS A 67 5.53 9.42 0.30
N LEU A 68 4.29 9.69 -0.14
CA LEU A 68 3.92 10.91 -0.89
C LEU A 68 3.75 12.16 0.02
N GLY A 69 3.92 12.03 1.33
CA GLY A 69 3.72 13.11 2.30
C GLY A 69 2.27 13.31 2.74
N ASN A 70 1.32 12.51 2.24
CA ASN A 70 -0.11 12.62 2.54
C ASN A 70 -0.47 11.89 3.85
N ARG A 71 0.17 12.29 4.95
CA ARG A 71 0.09 11.63 6.27
C ARG A 71 -1.35 11.41 6.75
N LYS A 72 -2.25 12.39 6.53
CA LYS A 72 -3.67 12.29 6.93
C LYS A 72 -4.40 11.17 6.17
N GLU A 73 -4.15 11.02 4.88
CA GLU A 73 -4.80 9.96 4.10
C GLU A 73 -4.19 8.59 4.43
N ALA A 74 -2.87 8.52 4.66
CA ALA A 74 -2.22 7.30 5.14
C ALA A 74 -2.88 6.75 6.42
N ILE A 75 -3.08 7.61 7.42
CA ILE A 75 -3.78 7.25 8.67
C ILE A 75 -5.19 6.73 8.38
N LYS A 76 -5.95 7.41 7.52
CA LYS A 76 -7.31 7.01 7.17
C LYS A 76 -7.33 5.63 6.50
N LEU A 77 -6.41 5.36 5.59
CA LEU A 77 -6.26 4.06 4.92
C LEU A 77 -5.83 2.97 5.91
N TYR A 78 -4.86 3.23 6.79
CA TYR A 78 -4.48 2.29 7.84
C TYR A 78 -5.65 1.95 8.77
N LYS A 79 -6.45 2.94 9.19
CA LYS A 79 -7.67 2.68 9.96
C LYS A 79 -8.66 1.80 9.21
N LYS A 80 -8.85 2.02 7.90
CA LYS A 80 -9.73 1.16 7.07
C LYS A 80 -9.20 -0.27 6.98
N SER A 81 -7.88 -0.46 6.90
CA SER A 81 -7.25 -1.78 6.97
C SER A 81 -7.56 -2.48 8.29
N ILE A 82 -7.33 -1.80 9.42
CA ILE A 82 -7.48 -2.37 10.77
C ILE A 82 -8.94 -2.69 11.08
N LYS A 83 -9.89 -1.91 10.55
CA LYS A 83 -11.33 -2.12 10.71
C LYS A 83 -11.93 -3.20 9.79
N GLN A 84 -11.14 -3.83 8.91
CA GLN A 84 -11.63 -4.98 8.14
C GLN A 84 -11.98 -6.14 9.08
N LYS A 85 -13.02 -6.91 8.75
CA LYS A 85 -13.55 -7.98 9.60
C LYS A 85 -12.52 -9.08 9.92
N ASP A 86 -11.58 -9.30 9.01
CA ASP A 86 -10.54 -10.31 9.09
C ASP A 86 -9.18 -9.75 9.55
N ASN A 87 -9.18 -8.57 10.19
CA ASN A 87 -7.97 -7.88 10.61
C ASN A 87 -8.01 -7.42 12.08
N SER A 88 -6.84 -7.07 12.59
CA SER A 88 -6.65 -6.48 13.92
C SER A 88 -5.47 -5.51 13.88
N PHE A 89 -5.26 -4.74 14.95
CA PHE A 89 -4.08 -3.89 15.07
C PHE A 89 -2.77 -4.70 15.05
N GLU A 90 -2.76 -5.88 15.70
CA GLU A 90 -1.62 -6.78 15.73
C GLU A 90 -1.29 -7.34 14.34
N LEU A 91 -2.29 -7.82 13.60
CA LEU A 91 -2.10 -8.31 12.23
C LEU A 91 -1.66 -7.19 11.29
N PHE A 92 -2.20 -5.98 11.45
CA PHE A 92 -1.73 -4.80 10.74
C PHE A 92 -0.26 -4.51 11.02
N LEU A 93 0.19 -4.56 12.29
CA LEU A 93 1.59 -4.33 12.64
C LEU A 93 2.52 -5.36 12.00
N THR A 94 2.13 -6.63 11.95
CA THR A 94 2.91 -7.66 11.26
C THR A 94 3.12 -7.29 9.79
N THR A 95 2.05 -7.02 9.05
CA THR A 95 2.15 -6.62 7.63
C THR A 95 2.91 -5.31 7.45
N PHE A 96 2.67 -4.32 8.31
CA PHE A 96 3.41 -3.05 8.28
C PHE A 96 4.92 -3.27 8.40
N ASN A 97 5.33 -4.15 9.31
CA ASN A 97 6.73 -4.42 9.57
C ASN A 97 7.42 -5.18 8.44
N ASP A 98 6.70 -6.05 7.74
CA ASP A 98 7.20 -6.71 6.52
C ASP A 98 7.60 -5.69 5.44
N ASP A 99 6.85 -4.58 5.34
CA ASP A 99 7.05 -3.54 4.33
C ASP A 99 7.91 -2.35 4.82
N LYS A 100 8.33 -2.37 6.09
CA LYS A 100 9.03 -1.25 6.75
C LYS A 100 10.29 -0.82 6.02
N GLU A 101 11.05 -1.77 5.48
CA GLU A 101 12.27 -1.46 4.73
C GLU A 101 11.99 -0.59 3.49
N HIS A 102 10.84 -0.78 2.83
CA HIS A 102 10.44 0.01 1.67
C HIS A 102 9.99 1.42 2.08
N LEU A 103 9.30 1.56 3.20
CA LEU A 103 8.96 2.88 3.77
C LEU A 103 10.22 3.71 4.02
N LEU A 104 11.22 3.13 4.70
CA LEU A 104 12.48 3.80 5.00
C LEU A 104 13.24 4.17 3.72
N LYS A 105 13.31 3.24 2.77
CA LYS A 105 13.96 3.46 1.47
C LYS A 105 13.32 4.62 0.69
N HIS A 106 12.02 4.84 0.86
CA HIS A 106 11.26 5.86 0.13
C HIS A 106 11.03 7.14 0.95
N GLY A 107 11.88 7.39 1.95
CA GLY A 107 12.00 8.71 2.60
C GLY A 107 11.24 8.85 3.91
N ILE A 108 10.65 7.79 4.46
CA ILE A 108 10.11 7.82 5.82
C ILE A 108 11.24 7.82 6.84
N ILE A 109 11.21 8.78 7.76
CA ILE A 109 12.18 8.89 8.84
C ILE A 109 11.90 7.78 9.87
N PRO A 110 12.90 7.01 10.34
CA PRO A 110 12.69 5.93 11.30
C PRO A 110 11.92 6.36 12.56
N ASP A 111 12.20 7.56 13.08
CA ASP A 111 11.58 8.11 14.28
C ASP A 111 10.11 8.52 14.07
N ASP A 112 9.68 8.75 12.82
CA ASP A 112 8.27 9.03 12.50
C ASP A 112 7.40 7.77 12.57
N ILE A 113 8.00 6.58 12.47
CA ILE A 113 7.28 5.30 12.53
C ILE A 113 6.58 5.07 13.87
N PRO A 114 7.27 5.08 15.02
CA PRO A 114 6.60 4.92 16.30
C PRO A 114 5.53 6.00 16.51
N ILE A 115 5.80 7.27 16.14
CA ILE A 115 4.82 8.36 16.27
C ILE A 115 3.56 8.10 15.43
N MET A 116 3.71 7.60 14.20
CA MET A 116 2.59 7.22 13.34
C MET A 116 1.77 6.08 13.95
N LEU A 117 2.44 5.04 14.45
CA LEU A 117 1.78 3.85 15.01
C LEU A 117 1.08 4.16 16.34
N ASP A 118 1.71 4.94 17.22
CA ASP A 118 1.12 5.37 18.49
C ASP A 118 -0.15 6.21 18.26
N TYR A 119 -0.08 7.20 17.36
CA TYR A 119 -1.24 8.00 17.00
C TYR A 119 -2.35 7.15 16.38
N LEU A 120 -1.99 6.19 15.52
CA LEU A 120 -2.94 5.29 14.89
C LEU A 120 -3.65 4.43 15.95
N GLN A 121 -2.91 3.84 16.90
CA GLN A 121 -3.46 3.05 18.00
C GLN A 121 -4.38 3.87 18.90
N TYR A 122 -3.92 5.05 19.35
CA TYR A 122 -4.71 5.97 20.16
C TYR A 122 -6.03 6.33 19.47
N SER A 123 -5.98 6.61 18.17
CA SER A 123 -7.14 7.09 17.42
C SER A 123 -8.07 6.00 16.89
N LEU A 124 -7.82 4.74 17.26
CA LEU A 124 -8.74 3.60 17.12
C LEU A 124 -9.56 3.33 18.38
N SER A 125 -9.14 3.91 19.52
CA SER A 125 -9.81 3.80 20.81
C SER A 125 -11.09 4.63 20.86
#